data_AF-J1E8M2-F1
#
_entry.id   AF-J1E8M2-F1
#
_cell.length_a   1.000
_cell.length_b   1.000
_cell.length_c   1.000
_cell.angle_alpha   90.00
_cell.angle_beta   90.00
_cell.angle_gamma   90.00
#
_symmetry.space_group_name_H-M   'P 1'
#
loop_
_entity.id
_entity.type
_entity.pdbx_description
1 polymer ?
#
loop_
_entity_poly.entity_id
_entity_poly.type
_entity_poly.pdbx_seq_one_letter_code
_entity_poly.pdbx_strand_id
1 'polypeptide(L)'
;MGLEQLESPPVSVKALLDWFMSPAGADQGFQNPLAPLASVEALASADAPVVIDTHGAAITLEAAIQDNVQQAFEDWLARLKGHPDNVGIFYFCGHGVMVADHHLLCEDFGRSLQPWNKAFNISLTIRAVEREIRGSVFFFIDACRKIPRAVAMSLGASGPPLLPPNLGASVSRRHTTTIYAAGEGELAFAPRGGAVSRFTSTLLCALSGYCGVKAPGQQTWTVDGENLSSAIRTLLEQNEPDLSGKAGSGTQVCEQLVTGPLVPLMRLSTAPSVKVRLDLAPRERRALYDLYLSSSKGNHRVAQNKKDQIFKVELPRGVYEVGAADPDNKLLPVIYVDEELSPPMYLFTMQSLP
;
A
#
# COMPACT_ATOMS: atom_id res chain seq x y z
N MET A 1 -0.11 23.93 17.23
CA MET A 1 0.39 22.91 16.30
C MET A 1 -0.41 23.11 15.02
N GLY A 2 0.21 23.44 13.88
CA GLY A 2 -0.51 23.66 12.62
C GLY A 2 -1.02 22.35 12.03
N LEU A 3 -1.97 21.71 12.71
CA LEU A 3 -2.65 20.49 12.26
C LEU A 3 -3.89 20.92 11.50
N GLU A 4 -3.70 21.33 10.25
CA GLU A 4 -4.80 21.63 9.35
C GLU A 4 -5.46 20.33 8.86
N GLN A 5 -6.68 20.46 8.35
CA GLN A 5 -7.40 19.35 7.73
C GLN A 5 -6.58 18.84 6.53
N LEU A 6 -6.37 17.53 6.49
CA LEU A 6 -5.71 16.88 5.36
C LEU A 6 -6.75 16.56 4.28
N GLU A 7 -6.42 16.86 3.03
CA GLU A 7 -7.31 16.59 1.90
C GLU A 7 -7.24 15.14 1.41
N SER A 8 -6.09 14.47 1.55
CA SER A 8 -5.88 13.11 1.01
C SER A 8 -6.56 11.98 1.78
N PRO A 9 -6.71 11.99 3.12
CA PRO A 9 -7.32 10.88 3.84
C PRO A 9 -8.74 10.49 3.41
N PRO A 10 -9.71 11.42 3.25
CA PRO A 10 -11.06 11.03 2.86
C PRO A 10 -11.12 10.43 1.44
N VAL A 11 -10.27 10.91 0.52
CA VAL A 11 -10.19 10.35 -0.84
C VAL A 11 -9.47 8.99 -0.83
N SER A 12 -8.47 8.82 0.04
CA SER A 12 -7.73 7.55 0.18
C SER A 12 -8.58 6.43 0.78
N VAL A 13 -9.34 6.72 1.83
CA VAL A 13 -10.27 5.74 2.42
C VAL A 13 -11.37 5.37 1.42
N LYS A 14 -11.93 6.34 0.69
CA LYS A 14 -12.92 6.08 -0.36
C LYS A 14 -12.36 5.16 -1.45
N ALA A 15 -11.17 5.48 -1.99
CA ALA A 15 -10.54 4.65 -3.02
C ALA A 15 -10.29 3.21 -2.56
N LEU A 16 -9.90 3.03 -1.29
CA LEU A 16 -9.71 1.71 -0.70
C LEU A 16 -11.04 0.95 -0.57
N LEU A 17 -12.09 1.61 -0.08
CA LEU A 17 -13.42 1.04 0.07
C LEU A 17 -14.04 0.65 -1.27
N ASP A 18 -13.99 1.54 -2.26
CA ASP A 18 -14.48 1.27 -3.62
C ASP A 18 -13.78 0.03 -4.20
N TRP A 19 -12.48 -0.12 -3.97
CA TRP A 19 -11.72 -1.29 -4.41
C TRP A 19 -12.12 -2.58 -3.67
N PHE A 20 -12.27 -2.55 -2.34
CA PHE A 20 -12.68 -3.73 -1.57
C PHE A 20 -14.09 -4.21 -1.91
N MET A 21 -15.00 -3.27 -2.19
CA MET A 21 -16.40 -3.55 -2.49
C MET A 21 -16.69 -3.68 -3.98
N SER A 22 -15.67 -3.58 -4.83
CA SER A 22 -15.83 -3.79 -6.26
C SER A 22 -16.39 -5.20 -6.53
N PRO A 23 -17.36 -5.36 -7.47
CA PRO A 23 -18.05 -6.62 -7.68
C PRO A 23 -17.08 -7.80 -7.91
N ALA A 24 -17.37 -8.93 -7.28
CA ALA A 24 -16.59 -10.15 -7.45
C ALA A 24 -16.55 -10.55 -8.95
N GLY A 25 -15.34 -10.72 -9.49
CA GLY A 25 -15.11 -11.05 -10.91
C GLY A 25 -14.77 -9.85 -11.80
N ALA A 26 -14.85 -8.61 -11.31
CA ALA A 26 -14.03 -7.55 -11.87
C ALA A 26 -12.57 -7.89 -11.55
N ASP A 27 -11.67 -7.84 -12.53
CA ASP A 27 -10.23 -8.05 -12.36
C ASP A 27 -9.56 -6.98 -11.44
N GLN A 28 -10.35 -6.16 -10.73
CA GLN A 28 -9.95 -4.99 -9.94
C GLN A 28 -10.69 -4.88 -8.60
N GLY A 29 -10.66 -5.94 -7.78
CA GLY A 29 -11.26 -5.89 -6.44
C GLY A 29 -10.76 -6.98 -5.50
N PHE A 30 -11.29 -7.01 -4.28
CA PHE A 30 -10.89 -8.01 -3.28
C PHE A 30 -11.35 -9.42 -3.66
N GLN A 31 -10.41 -10.37 -3.70
CA GLN A 31 -10.68 -11.75 -4.07
C GLN A 31 -10.00 -12.71 -3.09
N ASN A 32 -10.80 -13.31 -2.20
CA ASN A 32 -10.36 -14.41 -1.35
C ASN A 32 -11.52 -15.39 -1.10
N PRO A 33 -11.61 -16.50 -1.84
CA PRO A 33 -12.72 -17.45 -1.68
C PRO A 33 -12.73 -18.17 -0.32
N LEU A 34 -11.62 -18.17 0.41
CA LEU A 34 -11.53 -18.79 1.74
C LEU A 34 -11.85 -17.81 2.88
N ALA A 35 -11.82 -16.51 2.61
CA ALA A 35 -12.15 -15.45 3.55
C ALA A 35 -12.77 -14.27 2.78
N PRO A 36 -13.99 -14.42 2.23
CA PRO A 36 -14.63 -13.36 1.46
C PRO A 36 -14.88 -12.13 2.33
N LEU A 37 -14.99 -10.95 1.70
CA LEU A 37 -15.33 -9.72 2.42
C LEU A 37 -16.73 -9.86 3.03
N ALA A 38 -16.80 -9.87 4.36
CA ALA A 38 -18.04 -10.10 5.11
C ALA A 38 -18.65 -8.82 5.71
N SER A 39 -17.81 -7.87 6.11
CA SER A 39 -18.24 -6.63 6.78
C SER A 39 -17.17 -5.56 6.69
N VAL A 40 -17.57 -4.30 6.80
CA VAL A 40 -16.67 -3.13 6.82
C VAL A 40 -17.18 -2.15 7.89
N GLU A 41 -16.27 -1.64 8.72
CA GLU A 41 -16.48 -0.38 9.45
C GLU A 41 -15.69 0.71 8.74
N ALA A 42 -16.30 1.87 8.52
CA ALA A 42 -15.66 2.96 7.81
C ALA A 42 -16.08 4.31 8.39
N LEU A 43 -15.09 5.15 8.66
CA LEU A 43 -15.24 6.50 9.16
C LEU A 43 -14.38 7.42 8.31
N ALA A 44 -14.79 8.68 8.17
CA ALA A 44 -13.99 9.69 7.46
C ALA A 44 -14.09 11.05 8.15
N SER A 45 -12.98 11.77 8.16
CA SER A 45 -12.95 13.19 8.49
C SER A 45 -12.80 13.99 7.20
N ALA A 46 -13.78 14.84 6.90
CA ALA A 46 -13.80 15.68 5.71
C ALA A 46 -14.72 16.89 5.91
N ASP A 47 -14.44 17.99 5.21
CA ASP A 47 -15.32 19.16 5.20
C ASP A 47 -16.66 18.89 4.49
N ALA A 48 -16.62 18.01 3.48
CA ALA A 48 -17.81 17.54 2.78
C ALA A 48 -18.09 16.08 3.13
N PRO A 49 -19.37 15.65 3.20
CA PRO A 49 -19.73 14.26 3.46
C PRO A 49 -19.07 13.29 2.47
N VAL A 50 -18.45 12.23 2.98
CA VAL A 50 -17.91 11.14 2.16
C VAL A 50 -19.00 10.09 1.98
N VAL A 51 -19.42 9.85 0.75
CA VAL A 51 -20.46 8.86 0.40
C VAL A 51 -19.82 7.68 -0.31
N ILE A 52 -20.21 6.47 0.09
CA ILE A 52 -19.77 5.22 -0.51
C ILE A 52 -20.98 4.46 -1.04
N ASP A 53 -20.86 3.97 -2.28
CA ASP A 53 -21.88 3.15 -2.91
C ASP A 53 -21.71 1.69 -2.47
N THR A 54 -22.76 1.11 -1.89
CA THR A 54 -22.84 -0.32 -1.56
C THR A 54 -23.83 -1.01 -2.49
N HIS A 55 -23.87 -2.35 -2.48
CA HIS A 55 -24.77 -3.16 -3.32
C HIS A 55 -26.28 -2.92 -3.11
N GLY A 56 -26.69 -2.03 -2.20
CA GLY A 56 -28.10 -1.68 -1.98
C GLY A 56 -28.38 -0.22 -1.64
N ALA A 57 -27.37 0.60 -1.30
CA ALA A 57 -27.56 2.01 -0.97
C ALA A 57 -26.25 2.80 -1.00
N ALA A 58 -26.35 4.11 -1.22
CA ALA A 58 -25.29 5.06 -0.88
C ALA A 58 -25.31 5.32 0.63
N ILE A 59 -24.18 5.10 1.30
CA ILE A 59 -24.00 5.31 2.73
C ILE A 59 -23.07 6.51 2.94
N THR A 60 -23.47 7.46 3.77
CA THR A 60 -22.60 8.54 4.22
C THR A 60 -21.77 8.05 5.39
N LEU A 61 -20.44 8.20 5.32
CA LEU A 61 -19.55 7.79 6.40
C LEU A 61 -19.70 8.73 7.61
N GLU A 62 -19.67 8.14 8.80
CA GLU A 62 -19.67 8.91 10.04
C GLU A 62 -18.32 9.60 10.26
N ALA A 63 -18.35 10.67 11.06
CA ALA A 63 -17.16 11.44 11.40
C ALA A 63 -16.12 10.57 12.14
N ALA A 64 -14.84 10.75 11.83
CA ALA A 64 -13.74 10.02 12.46
C ALA A 64 -13.32 10.63 13.81
N ILE A 65 -14.30 10.97 14.67
CA ILE A 65 -14.08 11.39 16.05
C ILE A 65 -13.72 10.18 16.92
N GLN A 66 -13.04 10.41 18.05
CA GLN A 66 -12.49 9.31 18.86
C GLN A 66 -13.56 8.31 19.33
N ASP A 67 -14.73 8.78 19.75
CA ASP A 67 -15.82 7.92 20.24
C ASP A 67 -16.31 6.97 19.13
N ASN A 68 -16.48 7.47 17.90
CA ASN A 68 -16.87 6.66 16.75
C ASN A 68 -15.77 5.66 16.37
N VAL A 69 -14.50 6.09 16.40
CA VAL A 69 -13.35 5.21 16.14
C VAL A 69 -13.29 4.07 17.15
N GLN A 70 -13.54 4.35 18.44
CA GLN A 70 -13.58 3.34 19.49
C GLN A 70 -14.70 2.31 19.23
N GLN A 71 -15.92 2.78 18.97
CA GLN A 71 -17.06 1.91 18.70
C GLN A 71 -16.83 1.03 17.46
N ALA A 72 -16.41 1.62 16.34
CA ALA A 72 -16.08 0.89 15.12
C ALA A 72 -14.99 -0.16 15.34
N PHE A 73 -13.96 0.17 16.12
CA PHE A 73 -12.91 -0.79 16.47
C PHE A 73 -13.44 -1.96 17.30
N GLU A 74 -14.29 -1.70 18.29
CA GLU A 74 -14.89 -2.73 19.14
C GLU A 74 -15.78 -3.68 18.32
N ASP A 75 -16.62 -3.14 17.44
CA ASP A 75 -17.50 -3.91 16.58
C ASP A 75 -16.72 -4.76 15.57
N TRP A 76 -15.67 -4.18 14.97
CA TRP A 76 -14.73 -4.89 14.11
C TRP A 76 -14.01 -6.03 14.85
N LEU A 77 -13.49 -5.76 16.05
CA LEU A 77 -12.76 -6.73 16.84
C LEU A 77 -13.67 -7.88 17.29
N ALA A 78 -14.91 -7.58 17.69
CA ALA A 78 -15.90 -8.59 18.07
C ALA A 78 -16.17 -9.57 16.91
N ARG A 79 -16.36 -9.06 15.69
CA ARG A 79 -16.55 -9.91 14.50
C ARG A 79 -15.29 -10.71 14.17
N LEU A 80 -14.13 -10.08 14.23
CA LEU A 80 -12.85 -10.76 13.99
C LEU A 80 -12.62 -11.92 14.97
N LYS A 81 -13.00 -11.76 16.24
CA LYS A 81 -12.92 -12.82 17.27
C LYS A 81 -13.90 -13.97 17.06
N GLY A 82 -14.93 -13.80 16.22
CA GLY A 82 -15.99 -14.78 16.01
C GLY A 82 -15.53 -16.12 15.41
N HIS A 83 -14.41 -16.15 14.68
CA HIS A 83 -13.88 -17.38 14.09
C HIS A 83 -12.35 -17.33 13.89
N PRO A 84 -11.59 -18.42 14.16
CA PRO A 84 -10.12 -18.44 14.01
C PRO A 84 -9.63 -18.31 12.56
N ASP A 85 -10.47 -18.55 11.56
CA ASP A 85 -10.12 -18.34 10.15
C ASP A 85 -10.49 -16.93 9.64
N ASN A 86 -11.04 -16.06 10.48
CA ASN A 86 -11.29 -14.69 10.10
C ASN A 86 -9.97 -13.96 9.82
N VAL A 87 -10.00 -13.14 8.77
CA VAL A 87 -8.91 -12.25 8.38
C VAL A 87 -9.38 -10.81 8.60
N GLY A 88 -8.72 -10.10 9.51
CA GLY A 88 -8.97 -8.70 9.80
C GLY A 88 -8.08 -7.79 8.96
N ILE A 89 -8.63 -6.66 8.54
CA ILE A 89 -7.85 -5.56 7.97
C ILE A 89 -8.18 -4.31 8.79
N PHE A 90 -7.14 -3.60 9.21
CA PHE A 90 -7.24 -2.30 9.85
C PHE A 90 -6.44 -1.30 9.01
N TYR A 91 -7.11 -0.26 8.52
CA TYR A 91 -6.47 0.79 7.74
C TYR A 91 -6.74 2.15 8.41
N PHE A 92 -5.71 2.97 8.49
CA PHE A 92 -5.81 4.35 8.94
C PHE A 92 -5.04 5.25 7.98
N CYS A 93 -5.61 6.41 7.64
CA CYS A 93 -4.93 7.47 6.92
C CYS A 93 -5.17 8.81 7.61
N GLY A 94 -4.12 9.55 7.92
CA GLY A 94 -4.26 10.83 8.59
C GLY A 94 -3.03 11.27 9.38
N HIS A 95 -3.26 12.09 10.40
CA HIS A 95 -2.19 12.58 11.25
C HIS A 95 -1.67 11.48 12.19
N GLY A 96 -0.35 11.37 12.23
CA GLY A 96 0.36 10.47 13.13
C GLY A 96 1.54 11.17 13.78
N VAL A 97 1.80 10.82 15.02
CA VAL A 97 2.88 11.37 15.84
C VAL A 97 3.63 10.24 16.50
N MET A 98 4.96 10.25 16.39
CA MET A 98 5.82 9.31 17.10
C MET A 98 6.38 9.96 18.35
N VAL A 99 6.37 9.23 19.46
CA VAL A 99 7.13 9.56 20.68
C VAL A 99 7.85 8.29 21.12
N ALA A 100 7.42 7.65 22.21
CA ALA A 100 7.85 6.28 22.55
C ALA A 100 7.07 5.23 21.74
N ASP A 101 5.80 5.54 21.44
CA ASP A 101 4.91 4.75 20.60
C ASP A 101 4.30 5.63 19.49
N HIS A 102 3.74 4.99 18.46
CA HIS A 102 3.02 5.67 17.40
C HIS A 102 1.58 5.98 17.84
N HIS A 103 1.18 7.24 17.71
CA HIS A 103 -0.15 7.73 18.03
C HIS A 103 -0.83 8.25 16.78
N LEU A 104 -2.11 7.93 16.63
CA LEU A 104 -2.96 8.36 15.52
C LEU A 104 -4.01 9.34 16.06
N LEU A 105 -4.22 10.43 15.33
CA LEU A 105 -5.07 11.53 15.80
C LEU A 105 -6.46 11.44 15.16
N CYS A 106 -7.51 11.54 15.97
CA CYS A 106 -8.89 11.58 15.50
C CYS A 106 -9.28 13.02 15.09
N GLU A 107 -10.43 13.17 14.44
CA GLU A 107 -10.92 14.47 13.97
C GLU A 107 -11.08 15.51 15.10
N ASP A 108 -11.48 15.05 16.29
CA ASP A 108 -11.70 15.91 17.45
C ASP A 108 -10.43 16.18 18.28
N PHE A 109 -9.26 15.77 17.78
CA PHE A 109 -7.97 16.10 18.40
C PHE A 109 -7.76 17.63 18.47
N GLY A 110 -7.40 18.13 19.64
CA GLY A 110 -7.22 19.56 19.88
C GLY A 110 -8.50 20.35 20.17
N ARG A 111 -9.69 19.73 20.11
CA ARG A 111 -10.95 20.36 20.52
C ARG A 111 -11.14 20.42 22.05
N SER A 112 -10.28 19.75 22.82
CA SER A 112 -10.32 19.73 24.29
C SER A 112 -8.98 20.13 24.90
N LEU A 113 -9.00 20.48 26.20
CA LEU A 113 -7.78 20.73 26.99
C LEU A 113 -6.94 19.46 27.22
N GLN A 114 -7.50 18.27 26.95
CA GLN A 114 -6.86 16.96 27.05
C GLN A 114 -6.84 16.30 25.67
N PRO A 115 -6.10 16.86 24.69
CA PRO A 115 -6.20 16.45 23.30
C PRO A 115 -5.79 14.98 23.08
N TRP A 116 -4.90 14.45 23.91
CA TRP A 116 -4.45 13.05 23.83
C TRP A 116 -5.55 12.03 24.09
N ASN A 117 -6.63 12.40 24.80
CA ASN A 117 -7.81 11.52 24.92
C ASN A 117 -8.57 11.38 23.59
N LYS A 118 -8.28 12.24 22.61
CA LYS A 118 -8.83 12.24 21.25
C LYS A 118 -7.80 11.74 20.22
N ALA A 119 -6.83 10.98 20.68
CA ALA A 119 -5.88 10.21 19.90
C ALA A 119 -5.81 8.80 20.49
N PHE A 120 -5.24 7.86 19.74
CA PHE A 120 -5.01 6.52 20.25
C PHE A 120 -3.63 5.99 19.91
N ASN A 121 -3.09 5.17 20.81
CA ASN A 121 -1.79 4.53 20.65
C ASN A 121 -1.94 3.25 19.81
N ILE A 122 -1.60 3.34 18.52
CA ILE A 122 -1.73 2.21 17.59
C ILE A 122 -0.73 1.09 17.92
N SER A 123 0.47 1.42 18.43
CA SER A 123 1.49 0.43 18.79
C SER A 123 0.99 -0.50 19.91
N LEU A 124 0.38 0.05 20.97
CA LEU A 124 -0.21 -0.73 22.05
C LEU A 124 -1.52 -1.41 21.62
N THR A 125 -2.31 -0.77 20.76
CA THR A 125 -3.54 -1.36 20.20
C THR A 125 -3.22 -2.63 19.40
N ILE A 126 -2.20 -2.60 18.53
CA ILE A 126 -1.74 -3.78 17.79
C ILE A 126 -1.34 -4.88 18.78
N ARG A 127 -0.48 -4.58 19.76
CA ARG A 127 -0.06 -5.56 20.78
C ARG A 127 -1.24 -6.19 21.54
N ALA A 128 -2.30 -5.43 21.76
CA ALA A 128 -3.51 -5.93 22.41
C ALA A 128 -4.29 -6.88 21.48
N VAL A 129 -4.52 -6.49 20.22
CA VAL A 129 -5.20 -7.32 19.21
C VAL A 129 -4.50 -8.67 19.02
N GLU A 130 -3.16 -8.68 18.99
CA GLU A 130 -2.34 -9.89 18.88
C GLU A 130 -2.60 -10.95 19.96
N ARG A 131 -3.16 -10.54 21.11
CA ARG A 131 -3.45 -11.39 22.28
C ARG A 131 -4.94 -11.71 22.44
N GLU A 132 -5.81 -11.01 21.72
CA GLU A 132 -7.26 -11.18 21.82
C GLU A 132 -7.83 -12.07 20.71
N ILE A 133 -7.12 -12.17 19.58
CA ILE A 133 -7.61 -12.88 18.39
C ILE A 133 -6.82 -14.16 18.16
N ARG A 134 -7.48 -15.16 17.57
CA ARG A 134 -6.84 -16.39 17.04
C ARG A 134 -6.65 -16.35 15.52
N GLY A 135 -7.25 -15.37 14.86
CA GLY A 135 -7.20 -15.17 13.41
C GLY A 135 -5.94 -14.47 12.91
N SER A 136 -6.06 -13.85 11.74
CA SER A 136 -4.96 -13.15 11.06
C SER A 136 -5.32 -11.69 10.85
N VAL A 137 -4.38 -10.76 10.98
CA VAL A 137 -4.67 -9.32 10.83
C VAL A 137 -3.64 -8.59 9.98
N PHE A 138 -4.11 -7.70 9.11
CA PHE A 138 -3.29 -6.81 8.30
C PHE A 138 -3.55 -5.37 8.73
N PHE A 139 -2.53 -4.70 9.27
CA PHE A 139 -2.55 -3.28 9.65
C PHE A 139 -1.84 -2.46 8.57
N PHE A 140 -2.53 -1.47 8.01
CA PHE A 140 -2.01 -0.54 7.03
C PHE A 140 -2.12 0.88 7.59
N ILE A 141 -0.99 1.43 8.04
CA ILE A 141 -0.96 2.69 8.80
C ILE A 141 -0.34 3.79 7.95
N ASP A 142 -1.19 4.59 7.34
CA ASP A 142 -0.84 5.72 6.49
C ASP A 142 -0.79 7.04 7.27
N ALA A 143 0.25 7.18 8.07
CA ALA A 143 0.44 8.35 8.89
C ALA A 143 1.92 8.67 9.06
N CYS A 144 2.23 9.93 9.32
CA CYS A 144 3.58 10.34 9.69
C CYS A 144 4.01 9.64 10.98
N ARG A 145 5.33 9.44 11.12
CA ARG A 145 5.98 8.94 12.34
C ARG A 145 7.09 9.87 12.80
N LYS A 146 6.95 11.16 12.48
CA LYS A 146 7.85 12.20 12.96
C LYS A 146 7.69 12.41 14.45
N ILE A 147 8.78 12.76 15.12
CA ILE A 147 8.83 13.18 16.52
C ILE A 147 8.80 14.73 16.55
N PRO A 148 7.67 15.39 16.86
CA PRO A 148 7.62 16.83 16.91
C PRO A 148 8.40 17.33 18.12
N ARG A 149 9.31 18.29 17.91
CA ARG A 149 10.15 18.84 18.99
C ARG A 149 9.35 19.34 20.19
N ALA A 150 8.20 19.97 19.95
CA ALA A 150 7.34 20.46 21.03
C ALA A 150 6.79 19.32 21.91
N VAL A 151 6.42 18.18 21.31
CA VAL A 151 5.90 17.00 22.02
C VAL A 151 7.03 16.26 22.75
N ALA A 152 8.20 16.15 22.12
CA ALA A 152 9.39 15.54 22.75
C ALA A 152 9.86 16.33 24.00
N MET A 153 9.72 17.66 23.97
CA MET A 153 10.17 18.53 25.06
C MET A 153 9.12 18.71 26.17
N SER A 154 7.87 18.28 25.96
CA SER A 154 6.77 18.47 26.92
C SER A 154 6.35 17.20 27.67
N LEU A 155 7.10 16.09 27.54
CA LEU A 155 6.92 14.80 28.26
C LEU A 155 5.45 14.47 28.59
N GLY A 156 4.68 14.07 27.57
CA GLY A 156 3.31 13.63 27.82
C GLY A 156 2.44 13.48 26.57
N ALA A 157 2.89 12.67 25.60
CA ALA A 157 1.98 12.06 24.64
C ALA A 157 1.52 10.72 25.21
N SER A 158 0.28 10.66 25.71
CA SER A 158 -0.28 9.44 26.29
C SER A 158 -1.71 9.28 25.83
N GLY A 159 -1.89 9.09 24.52
CA GLY A 159 -3.19 8.63 24.03
C GLY A 159 -3.40 7.19 24.50
N PRO A 160 -4.58 6.84 25.04
CA PRO A 160 -4.85 5.45 25.39
C PRO A 160 -4.85 4.58 24.13
N PRO A 161 -4.52 3.28 24.21
CA PRO A 161 -4.84 2.37 23.11
C PRO A 161 -6.35 2.20 22.99
N LEU A 162 -6.84 1.82 21.80
CA LEU A 162 -8.26 1.44 21.62
C LEU A 162 -8.61 0.17 22.40
N LEU A 163 -7.59 -0.63 22.73
CA LEU A 163 -7.69 -1.79 23.61
C LEU A 163 -6.46 -1.86 24.50
N PRO A 164 -6.59 -1.86 25.84
CA PRO A 164 -5.45 -2.02 26.73
C PRO A 164 -4.83 -3.44 26.58
N PRO A 165 -3.51 -3.56 26.36
CA PRO A 165 -2.88 -4.86 26.20
C PRO A 165 -2.76 -5.60 27.54
N ASN A 166 -3.24 -6.84 27.59
CA ASN A 166 -2.94 -7.75 28.71
C ASN A 166 -1.54 -8.37 28.53
N LEU A 167 -0.50 -7.72 29.05
CA LEU A 167 0.89 -8.18 28.89
C LEU A 167 1.20 -9.52 29.57
N GLY A 168 0.35 -9.98 30.50
CA GLY A 168 0.45 -11.31 31.10
C GLY A 168 -0.10 -12.43 30.23
N ALA A 169 -0.89 -12.11 29.19
CA ALA A 169 -1.41 -13.07 28.24
C ALA A 169 -0.39 -13.39 27.14
N SER A 170 -0.36 -14.66 26.71
CA SER A 170 0.40 -15.08 25.55
C SER A 170 -0.19 -14.49 24.26
N VAL A 171 0.67 -14.31 23.26
CA VAL A 171 0.24 -13.96 21.91
C VAL A 171 -0.54 -15.14 21.33
N SER A 172 -1.77 -14.90 20.89
CA SER A 172 -2.71 -15.93 20.42
C SER A 172 -3.01 -15.87 18.93
N ARG A 173 -2.67 -14.76 18.26
CA ARG A 173 -2.88 -14.58 16.82
C ARG A 173 -2.22 -15.68 15.99
N ARG A 174 -2.82 -16.00 14.85
CA ARG A 174 -2.20 -16.85 13.83
C ARG A 174 -1.16 -16.07 13.04
N HIS A 175 -1.52 -14.89 12.52
CA HIS A 175 -0.64 -14.09 11.65
C HIS A 175 -0.87 -12.60 11.85
N THR A 176 0.16 -11.79 11.64
CA THR A 176 -0.01 -10.35 11.46
C THR A 176 0.97 -9.79 10.46
N THR A 177 0.49 -8.80 9.72
CA THR A 177 1.31 -7.92 8.91
C THR A 177 0.97 -6.49 9.28
N THR A 178 1.98 -5.71 9.63
CA THR A 178 1.85 -4.28 9.86
C THR A 178 2.75 -3.56 8.88
N ILE A 179 2.18 -2.67 8.07
CA ILE A 179 2.90 -1.85 7.11
C ILE A 179 2.61 -0.39 7.44
N TYR A 180 3.65 0.34 7.81
CA TYR A 180 3.61 1.77 8.06
C TYR A 180 4.06 2.52 6.79
N ALA A 181 3.31 3.56 6.42
CA ALA A 181 3.65 4.42 5.31
C ALA A 181 4.98 5.15 5.47
N ALA A 182 5.39 5.38 6.73
CA ALA A 182 6.64 6.02 7.11
C ALA A 182 7.45 5.12 8.04
N GLY A 183 8.78 5.20 7.96
CA GLY A 183 9.68 4.70 8.99
C GLY A 183 9.65 5.59 10.24
N GLU A 184 10.22 5.11 11.34
CA GLU A 184 10.36 5.92 12.55
C GLU A 184 11.11 7.24 12.27
N GLY A 185 10.55 8.37 12.71
CA GLY A 185 11.08 9.71 12.47
C GLY A 185 10.69 10.33 11.13
N GLU A 186 10.12 9.54 10.20
CA GLU A 186 9.87 9.95 8.81
C GLU A 186 8.45 10.48 8.57
N LEU A 187 8.27 11.07 7.38
CA LEU A 187 7.01 11.63 6.89
C LEU A 187 6.31 10.68 5.92
N ALA A 188 4.98 10.70 5.94
CA ALA A 188 4.13 10.12 4.90
C ALA A 188 3.61 11.26 4.01
N PHE A 189 3.56 11.05 2.69
CA PHE A 189 3.24 12.08 1.72
C PHE A 189 2.01 11.76 0.88
N ALA A 190 1.33 12.81 0.44
CA ALA A 190 0.28 12.76 -0.57
C ALA A 190 0.60 13.77 -1.69
N PRO A 191 0.13 13.52 -2.92
CA PRO A 191 0.13 14.54 -3.96
C PRO A 191 -0.73 15.75 -3.54
N ARG A 192 -0.44 16.92 -4.10
CA ARG A 192 -1.23 18.14 -3.83
C ARG A 192 -2.60 18.07 -4.49
N GLY A 193 -3.58 18.78 -3.91
CA GLY A 193 -4.92 18.92 -4.46
C GLY A 193 -5.85 17.75 -4.12
N GLY A 194 -5.74 17.21 -2.90
CA GLY A 194 -6.64 16.18 -2.41
C GLY A 194 -6.63 14.83 -3.13
N ALA A 195 -5.53 14.45 -3.78
CA ALA A 195 -5.41 13.12 -4.38
C ALA A 195 -5.18 12.02 -3.31
N VAL A 196 -5.39 10.76 -3.71
CA VAL A 196 -5.04 9.58 -2.90
C VAL A 196 -3.58 9.68 -2.45
N SER A 197 -3.31 9.33 -1.19
CA SER A 197 -1.96 9.36 -0.63
C SER A 197 -1.00 8.44 -1.42
N ARG A 198 0.30 8.70 -1.34
CA ARG A 198 1.28 7.85 -2.03
C ARG A 198 1.25 6.41 -1.52
N PHE A 199 1.14 6.25 -0.20
CA PHE A 199 1.05 4.93 0.39
C PHE A 199 -0.19 4.19 -0.05
N THR A 200 -1.37 4.81 0.00
CA THR A 200 -2.62 4.16 -0.40
C THR A 200 -2.66 3.86 -1.89
N SER A 201 -2.16 4.77 -2.73
CA SER A 201 -2.03 4.50 -4.16
C SER A 201 -1.12 3.29 -4.43
N THR A 202 0.00 3.18 -3.70
CA THR A 202 0.92 2.04 -3.82
C THR A 202 0.32 0.75 -3.26
N LEU A 203 -0.37 0.80 -2.13
CA LEU A 203 -1.09 -0.34 -1.54
C LEU A 203 -2.14 -0.88 -2.53
N LEU A 204 -2.97 0.01 -3.09
CA LEU A 204 -3.95 -0.34 -4.11
C LEU A 204 -3.30 -0.93 -5.36
N CYS A 205 -2.19 -0.35 -5.82
CA CYS A 205 -1.42 -0.91 -6.93
C CYS A 205 -0.97 -2.34 -6.61
N ALA A 206 -0.35 -2.58 -5.45
CA ALA A 206 0.12 -3.91 -5.08
C ALA A 206 -1.03 -4.93 -5.00
N LEU A 207 -2.15 -4.56 -4.34
CA LEU A 207 -3.35 -5.40 -4.23
C LEU A 207 -4.01 -5.67 -5.58
N SER A 208 -3.94 -4.73 -6.53
CA SER A 208 -4.51 -4.84 -7.88
C SER A 208 -3.65 -5.66 -8.86
N GLY A 209 -2.91 -6.64 -8.34
CA GLY A 209 -2.16 -7.59 -9.16
C GLY A 209 -0.71 -7.19 -9.47
N TYR A 210 -0.09 -6.31 -8.69
CA TYR A 210 1.36 -6.02 -8.81
C TYR A 210 2.19 -6.76 -7.75
N CYS A 211 1.62 -7.78 -7.13
CA CYS A 211 2.34 -8.71 -6.27
C CYS A 211 1.65 -10.08 -6.30
N GLY A 212 2.33 -11.06 -5.73
CA GLY A 212 1.80 -12.41 -5.56
C GLY A 212 2.73 -13.49 -6.10
N VAL A 213 2.63 -14.66 -5.49
CA VAL A 213 3.46 -15.82 -5.78
C VAL A 213 2.60 -17.03 -6.09
N LYS A 214 3.04 -17.85 -7.05
CA LYS A 214 2.37 -19.09 -7.42
C LYS A 214 3.23 -20.27 -6.99
N ALA A 215 2.75 -21.02 -6.00
CA ALA A 215 3.42 -22.24 -5.60
C ALA A 215 3.33 -23.29 -6.72
N PRO A 216 4.33 -24.19 -6.86
CA PRO A 216 4.30 -25.27 -7.83
C PRO A 216 2.99 -26.08 -7.77
N GLY A 217 2.38 -26.33 -8.93
CA GLY A 217 1.13 -27.09 -9.06
C GLY A 217 -0.16 -26.35 -8.68
N GLN A 218 -0.09 -25.13 -8.13
CA GLN A 218 -1.27 -24.31 -7.88
C GLN A 218 -1.78 -23.66 -9.17
N GLN A 219 -3.05 -23.25 -9.18
CA GLN A 219 -3.64 -22.50 -10.31
C GLN A 219 -3.70 -21.00 -10.05
N THR A 220 -3.74 -20.59 -8.78
CA THR A 220 -3.86 -19.19 -8.35
C THR A 220 -2.54 -18.61 -7.86
N TRP A 221 -2.45 -17.29 -7.89
CA TRP A 221 -1.37 -16.51 -7.29
C TRP A 221 -1.82 -16.02 -5.91
N THR A 222 -1.00 -16.28 -4.90
CA THR A 222 -1.27 -15.88 -3.52
C THR A 222 -0.63 -14.54 -3.24
N VAL A 223 -1.42 -13.59 -2.74
CA VAL A 223 -0.93 -12.34 -2.14
C VAL A 223 -0.97 -12.48 -0.63
N ASP A 224 0.16 -12.27 0.04
CA ASP A 224 0.32 -12.40 1.48
C ASP A 224 1.11 -11.21 2.04
N GLY A 225 1.35 -11.22 3.35
CA GLY A 225 2.03 -10.12 4.03
C GLY A 225 3.45 -9.85 3.54
N GLU A 226 4.20 -10.88 3.14
CA GLU A 226 5.59 -10.74 2.72
C GLU A 226 5.68 -10.13 1.32
N ASN A 227 4.94 -10.69 0.36
CA ASN A 227 4.97 -10.20 -1.00
C ASN A 227 4.31 -8.81 -1.15
N LEU A 228 3.28 -8.52 -0.35
CA LEU A 228 2.69 -7.18 -0.28
C LEU A 228 3.68 -6.16 0.30
N SER A 229 4.38 -6.51 1.38
CA SER A 229 5.40 -5.64 2.01
C SER A 229 6.54 -5.31 1.04
N SER A 230 7.04 -6.32 0.33
CA SER A 230 8.11 -6.14 -0.67
C SER A 230 7.67 -5.27 -1.85
N ALA A 231 6.45 -5.53 -2.37
CA ALA A 231 5.91 -4.77 -3.48
C ALA A 231 5.69 -3.29 -3.13
N ILE A 232 5.10 -3.02 -1.96
CA ILE A 232 4.86 -1.65 -1.49
C ILE A 232 6.17 -0.88 -1.33
N ARG A 233 7.21 -1.50 -0.74
CA ARG A 233 8.54 -0.88 -0.62
C ARG A 233 9.08 -0.46 -2.00
N THR A 234 9.14 -1.42 -2.92
CA THR A 234 9.70 -1.21 -4.26
C THR A 234 8.93 -0.14 -5.03
N LEU A 235 7.60 -0.16 -4.95
CA LEU A 235 6.75 0.83 -5.62
C LEU A 235 6.88 2.23 -5.00
N LEU A 236 7.00 2.35 -3.68
CA LEU A 236 7.19 3.64 -3.01
C LEU A 236 8.55 4.27 -3.31
N GLU A 237 9.62 3.48 -3.33
CA GLU A 237 10.97 3.95 -3.67
C GLU A 237 11.06 4.52 -5.09
N GLN A 238 10.16 4.07 -5.97
CA GLN A 238 10.22 4.30 -7.40
C GLN A 238 9.08 5.17 -7.92
N ASN A 239 8.16 5.56 -7.03
CA ASN A 239 7.27 6.68 -7.27
C ASN A 239 8.14 7.91 -7.52
N GLU A 240 8.21 8.35 -8.78
CA GLU A 240 8.97 9.54 -9.15
C GLU A 240 8.46 10.70 -8.29
N PRO A 241 9.32 11.31 -7.45
CA PRO A 241 8.92 12.50 -6.73
C PRO A 241 8.54 13.54 -7.78
N ASP A 242 7.40 14.20 -7.58
CA ASP A 242 7.00 15.36 -8.38
C ASP A 242 8.21 16.31 -8.46
N LEU A 243 8.82 16.39 -9.65
CA LEU A 243 10.12 17.03 -9.91
C LEU A 243 10.09 18.56 -9.69
N SER A 244 8.96 19.09 -9.22
CA SER A 244 8.75 20.50 -8.90
C SER A 244 9.50 20.99 -7.64
N GLY A 245 10.26 20.13 -6.95
CA GLY A 245 11.24 20.52 -5.93
C GLY A 245 10.65 21.22 -4.69
N LYS A 246 9.36 21.01 -4.40
CA LYS A 246 8.65 21.62 -3.25
C LYS A 246 8.00 20.55 -2.37
N ALA A 247 7.66 20.92 -1.12
CA ALA A 247 7.06 20.06 -0.10
C ALA A 247 6.07 19.03 -0.69
N GLY A 248 6.35 17.75 -0.40
CA GLY A 248 5.74 16.59 -1.06
C GLY A 248 6.70 15.82 -1.98
N SER A 249 7.91 16.32 -2.27
CA SER A 249 8.88 15.70 -3.19
C SER A 249 9.93 14.78 -2.51
N GLY A 250 9.72 14.38 -1.25
CA GLY A 250 10.67 13.52 -0.53
C GLY A 250 10.52 12.05 -0.91
N THR A 251 11.63 11.31 -0.85
CA THR A 251 11.59 9.83 -0.82
C THR A 251 10.81 9.42 0.42
N GLN A 252 9.83 8.52 0.24
CA GLN A 252 9.05 7.98 1.34
C GLN A 252 9.57 6.60 1.69
N VAL A 253 10.12 6.45 2.90
CA VAL A 253 10.57 5.17 3.41
C VAL A 253 9.46 4.55 4.24
N CYS A 254 9.03 3.34 3.90
CA CYS A 254 8.04 2.58 4.66
C CYS A 254 8.72 1.55 5.59
N GLU A 255 8.04 1.19 6.68
CA GLU A 255 8.47 0.14 7.61
C GLU A 255 7.44 -0.99 7.65
N GLN A 256 7.90 -2.24 7.77
CA GLN A 256 7.05 -3.42 7.75
C GLN A 256 7.45 -4.41 8.82
N LEU A 257 6.45 -5.04 9.41
CA LEU A 257 6.59 -6.15 10.35
C LEU A 257 5.63 -7.27 9.95
N VAL A 258 6.17 -8.45 9.67
CA VAL A 258 5.39 -9.66 9.37
C VAL A 258 5.72 -10.71 10.42
N THR A 259 4.70 -11.34 11.01
CA THR A 259 4.89 -12.33 12.08
C THR A 259 3.84 -13.44 11.99
N GLY A 260 4.28 -14.69 12.13
CA GLY A 260 3.45 -15.88 12.01
C GLY A 260 3.65 -16.63 10.68
N PRO A 261 2.95 -17.76 10.47
CA PRO A 261 2.92 -18.46 9.18
C PRO A 261 2.31 -17.61 8.07
N LEU A 262 2.67 -17.93 6.82
CA LEU A 262 2.07 -17.31 5.64
C LEU A 262 0.54 -17.49 5.60
N VAL A 263 -0.18 -16.36 5.56
CA VAL A 263 -1.63 -16.32 5.40
C VAL A 263 -1.99 -15.51 4.15
N PRO A 264 -2.67 -16.12 3.15
CA PRO A 264 -3.16 -15.41 1.97
C PRO A 264 -4.17 -14.32 2.35
N LEU A 265 -3.86 -13.07 2.01
CA LEU A 265 -4.83 -11.99 2.01
C LEU A 265 -5.74 -12.09 0.77
N MET A 266 -5.15 -12.38 -0.40
CA MET A 266 -5.88 -12.56 -1.65
C MET A 266 -5.39 -13.75 -2.45
N ARG A 267 -6.23 -14.20 -3.40
CA ARG A 267 -5.91 -15.21 -4.40
C ARG A 267 -6.34 -14.72 -5.78
N LEU A 268 -5.38 -14.50 -6.66
CA LEU A 268 -5.59 -14.00 -8.02
C LEU A 268 -5.60 -15.16 -9.03
N SER A 269 -6.47 -15.08 -10.05
CA SER A 269 -6.55 -16.05 -11.15
C SER A 269 -5.52 -15.77 -12.26
N THR A 270 -5.13 -14.52 -12.43
CA THR A 270 -4.22 -14.04 -13.48
C THR A 270 -2.81 -13.84 -12.94
N ALA A 271 -1.81 -13.90 -13.84
CA ALA A 271 -0.42 -13.61 -13.48
C ALA A 271 -0.28 -12.14 -13.06
N PRO A 272 0.45 -11.84 -11.98
CA PRO A 272 0.71 -10.47 -11.58
C PRO A 272 1.38 -9.66 -12.70
N SER A 273 0.98 -8.41 -12.82
CA SER A 273 1.59 -7.42 -13.70
C SER A 273 2.91 -6.90 -13.14
N VAL A 274 3.77 -6.46 -14.05
CA VAL A 274 5.09 -5.89 -13.78
C VAL A 274 5.18 -4.54 -14.48
N LYS A 275 5.52 -3.48 -13.74
CA LYS A 275 5.86 -2.18 -14.34
C LYS A 275 7.28 -2.23 -14.87
N VAL A 276 7.44 -2.16 -16.17
CA VAL A 276 8.71 -2.25 -16.86
C VAL A 276 9.22 -0.85 -17.19
N ARG A 277 10.48 -0.58 -16.86
CA ARG A 277 11.21 0.62 -17.29
C ARG A 277 12.48 0.18 -17.99
N LEU A 278 12.50 0.30 -19.30
CA LEU A 278 13.69 0.05 -20.12
C LEU A 278 14.35 1.37 -20.50
N ASP A 279 15.65 1.43 -20.28
CA ASP A 279 16.49 2.53 -20.70
C ASP A 279 17.63 2.03 -21.58
N LEU A 280 18.21 2.94 -22.36
CA LEU A 280 19.38 2.69 -23.19
C LEU A 280 20.44 3.76 -22.88
N ALA A 281 21.66 3.27 -22.65
CA ALA A 281 22.85 4.08 -22.48
C ALA A 281 23.83 3.85 -23.66
N PRO A 282 24.61 4.88 -24.04
CA PRO A 282 24.46 6.26 -23.58
C PRO A 282 23.17 6.93 -24.11
N ARG A 283 22.70 7.97 -23.41
CA ARG A 283 21.35 8.55 -23.61
C ARG A 283 21.14 9.06 -25.03
N GLU A 284 22.16 9.67 -25.63
CA GLU A 284 22.12 10.22 -26.98
C GLU A 284 21.78 9.18 -28.07
N ARG A 285 21.94 7.89 -27.78
CA ARG A 285 21.61 6.81 -28.70
C ARG A 285 20.15 6.33 -28.59
N ARG A 286 19.38 6.75 -27.58
CA ARG A 286 17.98 6.31 -27.39
C ARG A 286 17.12 6.54 -28.62
N ALA A 287 17.24 7.69 -29.25
CA ALA A 287 16.47 8.03 -30.46
C ALA A 287 16.88 7.23 -31.71
N LEU A 288 17.95 6.45 -31.64
CA LEU A 288 18.45 5.65 -32.77
C LEU A 288 17.91 4.21 -32.75
N TYR A 289 17.38 3.75 -31.62
CA TYR A 289 16.93 2.38 -31.43
C TYR A 289 15.42 2.29 -31.17
N ASP A 290 14.84 1.16 -31.56
CA ASP A 290 13.55 0.70 -31.09
C ASP A 290 13.80 -0.20 -29.86
N LEU A 291 13.35 0.25 -28.69
CA LEU A 291 13.40 -0.55 -27.47
C LEU A 291 12.19 -1.49 -27.44
N TYR A 292 12.39 -2.78 -27.17
CA TYR A 292 11.32 -3.76 -27.23
C TYR A 292 11.41 -4.84 -26.14
N LEU A 293 10.26 -5.47 -25.87
CA LEU A 293 10.15 -6.73 -25.14
C LEU A 293 9.33 -7.72 -25.98
N SER A 294 9.77 -8.97 -26.03
CA SER A 294 9.06 -10.06 -26.69
C SER A 294 8.89 -11.24 -25.75
N SER A 295 7.64 -11.71 -25.55
CA SER A 295 7.38 -12.82 -24.64
C SER A 295 7.94 -14.14 -25.18
N SER A 296 8.62 -14.94 -24.35
CA SER A 296 9.06 -16.28 -24.74
C SER A 296 7.89 -17.28 -24.87
N LYS A 297 6.71 -16.95 -24.32
CA LYS A 297 5.52 -17.84 -24.30
C LYS A 297 4.46 -17.47 -25.34
N GLY A 298 4.70 -16.50 -26.21
CA GLY A 298 3.80 -16.14 -27.31
C GLY A 298 4.36 -15.08 -28.24
N ASN A 299 3.74 -14.89 -29.42
CA ASN A 299 4.15 -13.87 -30.41
C ASN A 299 3.72 -12.45 -30.03
N HIS A 300 3.88 -12.05 -28.77
CA HIS A 300 3.54 -10.72 -28.31
C HIS A 300 4.81 -9.89 -28.11
N ARG A 301 5.00 -8.89 -28.97
CA ARG A 301 6.08 -7.91 -28.91
C ARG A 301 5.50 -6.52 -28.65
N VAL A 302 6.04 -5.84 -27.65
CA VAL A 302 5.79 -4.42 -27.38
C VAL A 302 7.06 -3.63 -27.65
N ALA A 303 6.95 -2.46 -28.27
CA ALA A 303 8.10 -1.65 -28.65
C ALA A 303 7.83 -0.14 -28.57
N GLN A 304 8.88 0.62 -28.31
CA GLN A 304 8.91 2.07 -28.41
C GLN A 304 9.88 2.47 -29.52
N ASN A 305 9.36 3.08 -30.58
CA ASN A 305 10.14 3.36 -31.78
C ASN A 305 10.87 4.72 -31.68
N LYS A 306 12.20 4.71 -31.73
CA LYS A 306 13.08 5.90 -31.87
C LYS A 306 12.68 7.13 -31.03
N LYS A 307 12.31 6.95 -29.76
CA LYS A 307 12.02 8.08 -28.86
C LYS A 307 13.16 8.28 -27.86
N ASP A 308 13.64 9.53 -27.69
CA ASP A 308 14.55 9.91 -26.60
C ASP A 308 13.81 10.00 -25.26
N GLN A 309 13.30 8.86 -24.81
CA GLN A 309 12.66 8.72 -23.50
C GLN A 309 12.80 7.29 -22.99
N ILE A 310 12.72 7.11 -21.68
CA ILE A 310 12.63 5.79 -21.04
C ILE A 310 11.37 5.09 -21.54
N PHE A 311 11.50 3.83 -21.98
CA PHE A 311 10.36 3.02 -22.38
C PHE A 311 9.67 2.45 -21.13
N LYS A 312 8.43 2.91 -20.88
CA LYS A 312 7.59 2.48 -19.77
C LYS A 312 6.42 1.65 -20.31
N VAL A 313 6.23 0.42 -19.81
CA VAL A 313 5.12 -0.48 -20.20
C VAL A 313 4.73 -1.39 -19.04
N GLU A 314 3.51 -1.92 -19.05
CA GLU A 314 3.04 -2.91 -18.07
C GLU A 314 2.84 -4.25 -18.77
N LEU A 315 3.43 -5.32 -18.23
CA LEU A 315 3.41 -6.66 -18.80
C LEU A 315 3.16 -7.71 -17.72
N PRO A 316 2.53 -8.85 -18.03
CA PRO A 316 2.41 -9.94 -17.06
C PRO A 316 3.78 -10.51 -16.73
N ARG A 317 3.95 -10.99 -15.48
CA ARG A 317 5.11 -11.76 -15.05
C ARG A 317 5.43 -12.86 -16.04
N GLY A 318 6.71 -13.01 -16.40
CA GLY A 318 7.14 -14.03 -17.33
C GLY A 318 8.58 -13.88 -17.76
N VAL A 319 8.96 -14.71 -18.73
CA VAL A 319 10.28 -14.67 -19.35
C VAL A 319 10.16 -13.96 -20.69
N TYR A 320 11.04 -13.00 -20.93
CA TYR A 320 11.02 -12.14 -22.10
C TYR A 320 12.42 -12.01 -22.72
N GLU A 321 12.45 -11.83 -24.03
CA GLU A 321 13.58 -11.17 -24.68
C GLU A 321 13.42 -9.66 -24.52
N VAL A 322 14.47 -8.99 -24.06
CA VAL A 322 14.56 -7.53 -23.90
C VAL A 322 15.63 -7.03 -24.85
N GLY A 323 15.32 -6.05 -25.70
CA GLY A 323 16.30 -5.58 -26.66
C GLY A 323 16.12 -4.16 -27.16
N ALA A 324 17.16 -3.70 -27.85
CA ALA A 324 17.23 -2.46 -28.59
C ALA A 324 17.73 -2.78 -30.00
N ALA A 325 16.93 -2.49 -31.03
CA ALA A 325 17.31 -2.71 -32.43
C ALA A 325 17.20 -1.40 -33.23
N ASP A 326 18.20 -1.09 -34.05
CA ASP A 326 18.07 -0.02 -35.04
C ASP A 326 17.24 -0.53 -36.22
N PRO A 327 16.05 0.03 -36.51
CA PRO A 327 15.23 -0.45 -37.61
C PRO A 327 15.86 -0.19 -38.99
N ASP A 328 16.87 0.68 -39.08
CA ASP A 328 17.65 0.88 -40.30
C ASP A 328 18.82 -0.12 -40.44
N ASN A 329 19.02 -0.99 -39.43
CA ASN A 329 20.10 -1.99 -39.34
C ASN A 329 21.52 -1.41 -39.52
N LYS A 330 21.74 -0.14 -39.17
CA LYS A 330 23.07 0.51 -39.22
C LYS A 330 23.86 0.30 -37.94
N LEU A 331 23.16 0.11 -36.82
CA LEU A 331 23.77 -0.13 -35.51
C LEU A 331 23.57 -1.58 -35.06
N LEU A 332 24.53 -2.09 -34.30
CA LEU A 332 24.42 -3.41 -33.69
C LEU A 332 23.26 -3.44 -32.69
N PRO A 333 22.39 -4.47 -32.74
CA PRO A 333 21.34 -4.63 -31.74
C PRO A 333 21.94 -5.03 -30.39
N VAL A 334 21.25 -4.64 -29.33
CA VAL A 334 21.53 -5.09 -27.96
C VAL A 334 20.39 -6.01 -27.56
N ILE A 335 20.68 -7.27 -27.23
CA ILE A 335 19.66 -8.29 -26.97
C ILE A 335 20.01 -9.05 -25.70
N TYR A 336 19.05 -9.16 -24.80
CA TYR A 336 19.09 -9.99 -23.60
C TYR A 336 17.95 -10.99 -23.70
N VAL A 337 18.29 -12.27 -23.72
CA VAL A 337 17.32 -13.37 -23.78
C VAL A 337 17.06 -13.91 -22.38
N ASP A 338 15.87 -14.48 -22.21
CA ASP A 338 15.44 -15.16 -20.98
C ASP A 338 15.42 -14.28 -19.71
N GLU A 339 15.13 -12.99 -19.86
CA GLU A 339 14.96 -12.07 -18.74
C GLU A 339 13.65 -12.37 -17.98
N GLU A 340 13.75 -12.69 -16.69
CA GLU A 340 12.57 -12.92 -15.84
C GLU A 340 12.03 -11.59 -15.30
N LEU A 341 10.92 -11.13 -15.90
CA LEU A 341 10.16 -9.99 -15.39
C LEU A 341 9.37 -10.43 -14.16
N SER A 342 9.74 -9.90 -13.00
CA SER A 342 9.08 -10.16 -11.72
C SER A 342 8.40 -8.91 -11.14
N PRO A 343 7.23 -9.06 -10.50
CA PRO A 343 6.51 -7.95 -9.89
C PRO A 343 7.26 -7.40 -8.66
N PRO A 344 6.99 -6.13 -8.26
CA PRO A 344 6.07 -5.21 -8.91
C PRO A 344 6.67 -4.52 -10.14
N MET A 345 8.00 -4.52 -10.28
CA MET A 345 8.68 -3.74 -11.30
C MET A 345 9.96 -4.40 -11.81
N TYR A 346 10.28 -4.10 -13.07
CA TYR A 346 11.53 -4.48 -13.72
C TYR A 346 12.20 -3.22 -14.29
N LEU A 347 13.40 -2.90 -13.78
CA LEU A 347 14.18 -1.74 -14.15
C LEU A 347 15.45 -2.21 -14.85
N PHE A 348 15.67 -1.79 -16.09
CA PHE A 348 16.83 -2.25 -16.84
C PHE A 348 17.38 -1.18 -17.77
N THR A 349 18.71 -1.00 -17.74
CA THR A 349 19.41 -0.07 -18.63
C THR A 349 20.38 -0.85 -19.50
N MET A 350 20.05 -0.96 -20.79
CA MET A 350 20.88 -1.60 -21.80
C MET A 350 22.09 -0.72 -22.15
N GLN A 351 23.22 -1.34 -22.46
CA GLN A 351 24.44 -0.65 -22.89
C GLN A 351 24.65 -0.89 -24.38
N SER A 352 24.50 0.16 -25.20
CA SER A 352 24.85 0.11 -26.61
C SER A 352 26.34 0.37 -26.80
N LEU A 353 26.97 -0.39 -27.69
CA LEU A 353 28.36 -0.19 -28.06
C LEU A 353 28.50 1.09 -28.94
N PRO A 354 29.67 1.76 -28.91
CA PRO A 354 29.96 2.94 -29.73
C PRO A 354 29.71 2.72 -31.22
#